data_AF-A0A2N3Y5E8-F1
#
_entry.id   AF-A0A2N3Y5E8-F1
#
_cell.length_a   1.000
_cell.length_b   1.000
_cell.length_c   1.000
_cell.angle_alpha   90.00
_cell.angle_beta   90.00
_cell.angle_gamma   90.00
#
_symmetry.space_group_name_H-M   'P 1'
#
loop_
_entity.id
_entity.type
_entity.pdbx_description
1 polymer ?
#
loop_
_entity_poly.entity_id
_entity_poly.type
_entity_poly.pdbx_seq_one_letter_code
_entity_poly.pdbx_strand_id
1 'polypeptide(L)'
;MNQYLKAVIVGTGFGGLGQAIQLEKAGIRDYLVLEKAQDVGGTWRDNSYPGCECDVETHLYSLSYEQKPDWPRDFATRSEIFTYLSNIADKHRLRSKIRFGVGLTGATWEPDQCRWRLSTTTGEELFCQFLISAVGGLHVPRLPELPGLETFKGQVWHSSLAVTAVLAVTAGAKTFIESASAERIRKFH
;
A
#
# COMPACT_ATOMS: atom_id res chain seq x y z
N MET A 1 -26.89 10.51 -1.55
CA MET A 1 -26.43 11.91 -1.66
C MET A 1 -25.03 11.86 -2.22
N ASN A 2 -24.78 12.55 -3.33
CA ASN A 2 -23.48 12.53 -4.00
C ASN A 2 -22.60 13.62 -3.39
N GLN A 3 -21.41 13.25 -2.91
CA GLN A 3 -20.49 14.19 -2.27
C GLN A 3 -19.49 14.76 -3.28
N TYR A 4 -19.38 16.07 -3.36
CA TYR A 4 -18.31 16.76 -4.08
C TYR A 4 -17.18 17.16 -3.12
N LEU A 5 -15.93 16.94 -3.52
CA LEU A 5 -14.72 17.21 -2.74
C LEU A 5 -13.70 17.96 -3.60
N LYS A 6 -12.87 18.80 -3.00
CA LYS A 6 -11.74 19.39 -3.72
C LYS A 6 -10.74 18.33 -4.17
N ALA A 7 -10.41 17.35 -3.32
CA ALA A 7 -9.49 16.27 -3.70
C ALA A 7 -9.89 14.90 -3.14
N VAL A 8 -9.58 13.85 -3.89
CA VAL A 8 -9.61 12.46 -3.40
C VAL A 8 -8.25 11.82 -3.61
N ILE A 9 -7.69 11.26 -2.54
CA ILE A 9 -6.44 10.49 -2.54
C ILE A 9 -6.78 9.00 -2.45
N VAL A 10 -6.10 8.15 -3.22
CA VAL A 10 -6.35 6.70 -3.22
C VAL A 10 -5.12 5.97 -2.68
N GLY A 11 -5.25 5.34 -1.51
CA GLY A 11 -4.21 4.58 -0.82
C GLY A 11 -3.60 5.33 0.37
N THR A 12 -3.19 4.57 1.39
CA THR A 12 -2.61 5.08 2.65
C THR A 12 -1.17 4.62 2.91
N GLY A 13 -0.41 4.35 1.84
CA GLY A 13 1.04 4.22 1.93
C GLY A 13 1.72 5.59 2.11
N PHE A 14 3.05 5.63 2.02
CA PHE A 14 3.85 6.87 2.12
C PHE A 14 3.33 8.02 1.24
N GLY A 15 3.02 7.73 -0.03
CA GLY A 15 2.52 8.75 -0.96
C GLY A 15 1.18 9.33 -0.52
N GLY A 16 0.27 8.49 -0.04
CA GLY A 16 -1.08 8.91 0.34
C GLY A 16 -1.09 9.72 1.64
N LEU A 17 -0.41 9.21 2.68
CA LEU A 17 -0.29 9.93 3.94
C LEU A 17 0.54 11.22 3.78
N GLY A 18 1.63 11.15 3.01
CA GLY A 18 2.45 12.32 2.71
C GLY A 18 1.65 13.41 2.00
N GLN A 19 0.85 13.04 0.98
CA GLN A 19 0.00 13.99 0.28
C GLN A 19 -1.07 14.59 1.19
N ALA A 20 -1.72 13.79 2.05
CA ALA A 20 -2.71 14.28 2.99
C ALA A 20 -2.12 15.33 3.97
N ILE A 21 -0.90 15.09 4.47
CA ILE A 21 -0.18 16.06 5.32
C ILE A 21 0.08 17.36 4.57
N GLN A 22 0.46 17.29 3.29
CA GLN A 22 0.70 18.49 2.49
C GLN A 22 -0.60 19.28 2.24
N LEU A 23 -1.73 18.61 2.03
CA LEU A 23 -3.03 19.28 1.93
C LEU A 23 -3.41 19.99 3.24
N GLU A 24 -3.22 19.33 4.39
CA GLU A 24 -3.45 19.96 5.71
C GLU A 24 -2.55 21.18 5.92
N LYS A 25 -1.25 21.08 5.59
CA LYS A 25 -0.30 22.21 5.66
C LYS A 25 -0.69 23.37 4.74
N ALA A 26 -1.26 23.07 3.57
CA ALA A 26 -1.76 24.07 2.64
C ALA A 26 -3.14 24.64 3.02
N GLY A 27 -3.73 24.20 4.14
CA GLY A 27 -5.07 24.61 4.57
C GLY A 27 -6.21 24.04 3.73
N ILE A 28 -5.94 23.05 2.88
CA ILE A 28 -6.94 22.37 2.06
C ILE A 28 -7.52 21.21 2.87
N ARG A 29 -8.70 21.41 3.44
CA ARG A 29 -9.35 20.41 4.33
C ARG A 29 -10.50 19.65 3.68
N ASP A 30 -10.93 20.07 2.50
CA ASP A 30 -12.00 19.44 1.72
C ASP A 30 -11.43 18.32 0.85
N TYR A 31 -10.96 17.27 1.50
CA TYR A 31 -10.44 16.10 0.83
C TYR A 31 -10.82 14.82 1.58
N LEU A 32 -10.73 13.70 0.86
CA LEU A 32 -10.93 12.37 1.38
C LEU A 32 -9.81 11.44 0.91
N VAL A 33 -9.43 10.50 1.77
CA VAL A 33 -8.53 9.40 1.40
C VAL A 33 -9.34 8.12 1.36
N LEU A 34 -9.26 7.36 0.27
CA LEU A 34 -9.86 6.03 0.13
C LEU A 34 -8.81 4.97 0.40
N GLU A 35 -9.11 4.01 1.27
CA GLU A 35 -8.27 2.85 1.56
C GLU A 35 -9.12 1.58 1.52
N LYS A 36 -8.69 0.61 0.69
CA LYS A 36 -9.39 -0.66 0.54
C LYS A 36 -9.32 -1.53 1.80
N ALA A 37 -8.26 -1.40 2.58
CA ALA A 37 -8.06 -2.13 3.82
C ALA A 37 -8.70 -1.43 5.03
N GLN A 38 -8.60 -2.07 6.20
CA GLN A 38 -9.18 -1.58 7.46
C GLN A 38 -8.23 -0.71 8.29
N ASP A 39 -6.99 -0.50 7.82
CA ASP A 39 -6.01 0.34 8.51
C ASP A 39 -5.03 0.96 7.50
N VAL A 40 -4.18 1.88 7.94
CA VAL A 40 -3.16 2.54 7.12
C VAL A 40 -1.97 1.62 6.79
N GLY A 41 -1.05 2.07 5.94
CA GLY A 41 0.27 1.43 5.79
C GLY A 41 0.58 0.87 4.40
N GLY A 42 -0.42 0.69 3.55
CA GLY A 42 -0.24 0.21 2.17
C GLY A 42 0.58 -1.08 2.11
N THR A 43 1.65 -1.10 1.32
CA THR A 43 2.56 -2.25 1.17
C THR A 43 3.08 -2.80 2.50
N TRP A 44 3.36 -1.93 3.48
CA TRP A 44 3.87 -2.32 4.80
C TRP A 44 2.80 -2.90 5.73
N ARG A 45 1.52 -2.76 5.37
CA ARG A 45 0.42 -3.49 5.99
C ARG A 45 0.14 -4.80 5.27
N ASP A 46 0.19 -4.79 3.94
CA ASP A 46 -0.26 -5.90 3.10
C ASP A 46 0.78 -7.04 2.99
N ASN A 47 2.09 -6.75 3.08
CA ASN A 47 3.14 -7.77 2.96
C ASN A 47 3.56 -8.34 4.33
N SER A 48 3.33 -9.63 4.59
CA SER A 48 3.61 -10.27 5.90
C SER A 48 4.54 -11.48 5.85
N TYR A 49 5.32 -11.65 4.77
CA TYR A 49 6.23 -12.80 4.68
C TYR A 49 7.41 -12.67 5.69
N PRO A 50 7.89 -13.79 6.25
CA PRO A 50 9.03 -13.77 7.18
C PRO A 50 10.27 -13.11 6.56
N GLY A 51 10.88 -12.14 7.25
CA GLY A 51 12.06 -11.42 6.77
C GLY A 51 11.77 -10.22 5.85
N CYS A 52 10.51 -9.76 5.75
CA CYS A 52 10.18 -8.52 5.04
C CYS A 52 10.81 -7.30 5.74
N GLU A 53 11.91 -6.83 5.16
CA GLU A 53 12.71 -5.70 5.61
C GLU A 53 12.84 -4.67 4.49
N CYS A 54 13.12 -3.43 4.86
CA CYS A 54 13.51 -2.42 3.88
C CYS A 54 14.93 -2.69 3.37
N ASP A 55 15.11 -2.55 2.06
CA ASP A 55 16.40 -2.63 1.37
C ASP A 55 17.21 -1.31 1.43
N VAL A 56 16.60 -0.26 1.99
CA VAL A 56 17.20 1.06 2.19
C VAL A 56 17.50 1.27 3.67
N GLU A 57 18.61 1.95 3.95
CA GLU A 57 18.95 2.38 5.31
C GLU A 57 17.80 3.18 5.92
N THR A 58 17.41 2.80 7.13
CA THR A 58 16.14 3.20 7.75
C THR A 58 16.02 4.71 7.95
N HIS A 59 17.14 5.38 8.20
CA HIS A 59 17.18 6.83 8.33
C HIS A 59 16.74 7.56 7.06
N LEU A 60 16.88 6.93 5.89
CA LEU A 60 16.41 7.47 4.60
C LEU A 60 14.95 7.07 4.30
N TYR A 61 14.36 6.17 5.09
CA TYR A 61 13.02 5.63 4.88
C TYR A 61 11.95 6.31 5.76
N SER A 62 12.10 7.62 5.92
CA SER A 62 11.14 8.51 6.58
C SER A 62 10.74 9.63 5.62
N LEU A 63 9.55 10.22 5.82
CA LEU A 63 9.18 11.42 5.06
C LEU A 63 10.16 12.52 5.47
N SER A 64 10.63 13.32 4.51
CA SER A 64 11.65 14.35 4.76
C SER A 64 11.28 15.35 5.86
N TYR A 65 9.98 15.54 6.11
CA TYR A 65 9.41 16.41 7.14
C TYR A 65 8.82 15.67 8.35
N GLU A 66 8.95 14.34 8.41
CA GLU A 66 8.59 13.48 9.55
C GLU A 66 9.73 12.48 9.78
N GLN A 67 10.93 12.97 10.04
CA GLN A 67 12.08 12.12 10.31
C GLN A 67 11.89 11.37 11.63
N LYS A 68 12.19 10.08 11.63
CA LYS A 68 12.28 9.26 12.85
C LYS A 68 13.76 8.99 13.14
N PRO A 69 14.38 9.61 14.15
CA PRO A 69 15.81 9.43 14.45
C PRO A 69 16.10 8.20 15.31
N ASP A 70 15.12 7.72 16.05
CA ASP A 70 15.20 6.65 17.05
C ASP A 70 14.79 5.29 16.45
N TRP A 71 15.22 4.99 15.22
CA TRP A 71 15.03 3.63 14.69
C TRP A 71 15.89 2.64 15.49
N PRO A 72 15.34 1.49 15.89
CA PRO A 72 16.08 0.51 16.68
C PRO A 72 17.12 -0.28 15.86
N ARG A 73 17.15 -0.12 14.54
CA ARG A 73 17.96 -0.90 13.58
C ARG A 73 18.34 -0.07 12.37
N ASP A 74 19.45 -0.44 11.73
CA ASP A 74 19.91 0.15 10.46
C ASP A 74 18.96 -0.17 9.30
N PHE A 75 18.28 -1.33 9.36
CA PHE A 75 17.24 -1.75 8.40
C PHE A 75 15.94 -2.07 9.15
N ALA A 76 14.90 -1.27 8.91
CA ALA A 76 13.63 -1.43 9.58
C ALA A 76 12.88 -2.62 9.02
N THR A 77 12.28 -3.34 9.95
CA THR A 77 11.30 -4.38 9.66
C THR A 77 10.01 -3.77 9.17
N ARG A 78 9.21 -4.57 8.46
CA ARG A 78 7.86 -4.22 8.07
C ARG A 78 7.00 -3.70 9.23
N SER A 79 7.09 -4.30 10.42
CA SER A 79 6.33 -3.87 11.60
C SER A 79 6.73 -2.48 12.09
N GLU A 80 8.02 -2.13 12.00
CA GLU A 80 8.52 -0.82 12.42
C GLU A 80 8.06 0.27 11.45
N ILE A 81 8.10 -0.01 10.13
CA ILE A 81 7.62 0.94 9.12
C ILE A 81 6.11 1.11 9.20
N PHE A 82 5.36 0.01 9.41
CA PHE A 82 3.93 0.07 9.66
C PHE A 82 3.61 0.95 10.88
N THR A 83 4.33 0.74 12.00
CA THR A 83 4.15 1.52 13.22
C THR A 83 4.43 3.00 12.98
N TYR A 84 5.50 3.32 12.23
CA TYR A 84 5.82 4.68 11.85
C TYR A 84 4.70 5.34 11.02
N LEU A 85 4.16 4.66 10.01
CA LEU A 85 3.05 5.18 9.20
C LEU A 85 1.76 5.35 10.02
N SER A 86 1.47 4.42 10.93
CA SER A 86 0.34 4.53 11.86
C SER A 86 0.48 5.75 12.77
N ASN A 87 1.65 5.93 13.38
CA ASN A 87 1.94 7.08 14.24
C ASN A 87 1.80 8.40 13.49
N ILE A 88 2.20 8.45 12.22
CA ILE A 88 2.01 9.64 11.37
C ILE A 88 0.54 9.93 11.13
N ALA A 89 -0.26 8.90 10.80
CA ALA A 89 -1.69 9.06 10.60
C ALA A 89 -2.38 9.61 11.85
N ASP A 90 -1.96 9.16 13.04
CA ASP A 90 -2.49 9.63 14.32
C ASP A 90 -2.02 11.05 14.68
N LYS A 91 -0.70 11.32 14.57
CA LYS A 91 -0.10 12.63 14.85
C LYS A 91 -0.76 13.75 14.06
N HIS A 92 -1.04 13.50 12.78
CA HIS A 92 -1.69 14.46 11.88
C HIS A 92 -3.22 14.33 11.84
N ARG A 93 -3.81 13.47 12.69
CA ARG A 93 -5.26 13.24 12.82
C ARG A 93 -5.94 12.84 11.50
N LEU A 94 -5.19 12.20 10.61
CA LEU A 94 -5.61 11.85 9.25
C LEU A 94 -6.67 10.75 9.24
N ARG A 95 -6.76 9.91 10.28
CA ARG A 95 -7.75 8.81 10.35
C ARG A 95 -9.18 9.27 10.11
N SER A 96 -9.55 10.46 10.60
CA SER A 96 -10.87 11.07 10.37
C SER A 96 -11.15 11.47 8.92
N LYS A 97 -10.11 11.55 8.09
CA LYS A 97 -10.16 11.88 6.65
C LYS A 97 -10.04 10.64 5.76
N ILE A 98 -9.88 9.46 6.35
CA ILE A 98 -9.72 8.20 5.63
C ILE A 98 -11.02 7.40 5.71
N ARG A 99 -11.51 6.93 4.56
CA ARG A 99 -12.54 5.87 4.48
C ARG A 99 -11.85 4.53 4.26
N PHE A 100 -11.83 3.74 5.32
CA PHE A 100 -11.34 2.37 5.31
C PHE A 100 -12.40 1.40 4.75
N GLY A 101 -11.94 0.27 4.20
CA GLY A 101 -12.81 -0.71 3.56
C GLY A 101 -13.41 -0.25 2.22
N VAL A 102 -12.91 0.85 1.65
CA VAL A 102 -13.45 1.45 0.42
C VAL A 102 -12.36 1.53 -0.64
N GLY A 103 -12.46 0.65 -1.63
CA GLY A 103 -11.61 0.70 -2.83
C GLY A 103 -12.22 1.56 -3.92
N LEU A 104 -11.39 2.25 -4.70
CA LEU A 104 -11.80 2.87 -5.94
C LEU A 104 -11.91 1.77 -7.03
N THR A 105 -13.05 1.71 -7.73
CA THR A 105 -13.30 0.74 -8.82
C THR A 105 -13.33 1.41 -10.20
N GLY A 106 -13.57 2.71 -10.26
CA GLY A 106 -13.57 3.47 -11.52
C GLY A 106 -13.40 4.96 -11.31
N ALA A 107 -12.87 5.64 -12.32
CA ALA A 107 -12.76 7.09 -12.37
C ALA A 107 -12.95 7.58 -13.81
N THR A 108 -13.88 8.50 -14.01
CA THR A 108 -14.20 9.09 -15.31
C THR A 108 -14.12 10.61 -15.21
N TRP A 109 -13.41 11.24 -16.12
CA TRP A 109 -13.37 12.70 -16.22
C TRP A 109 -14.65 13.22 -16.91
N GLU A 110 -15.32 14.19 -16.28
CA GLU A 110 -16.49 14.89 -16.79
C GLU A 110 -16.07 16.29 -17.25
N PRO A 111 -15.78 16.51 -18.55
CA PRO A 111 -15.22 17.77 -19.05
C PRO A 111 -16.18 18.95 -18.89
N ASP A 112 -17.49 18.74 -19.07
CA ASP A 112 -18.50 19.80 -18.96
C ASP A 112 -18.59 20.39 -17.54
N GLN A 113 -18.16 19.62 -16.54
CA GLN A 113 -18.19 20.01 -15.13
C GLN A 113 -16.80 20.16 -14.51
N CYS A 114 -15.74 19.97 -15.31
CA CYS A 114 -14.34 20.03 -14.88
C CYS A 114 -14.07 19.22 -13.59
N ARG A 115 -14.59 18.00 -13.50
CA ARG A 115 -14.45 17.14 -12.31
C ARG A 115 -14.32 15.66 -12.67
N TRP A 116 -13.84 14.88 -11.72
CA TRP A 116 -13.88 13.42 -11.74
C TRP A 116 -15.17 12.90 -11.12
N ARG A 117 -15.74 11.88 -11.75
CA ARG A 117 -16.73 10.96 -11.16
C ARG A 117 -16.02 9.67 -10.79
N LEU A 118 -16.15 9.27 -9.53
CA LEU A 118 -15.47 8.14 -8.94
C LEU A 118 -16.50 7.09 -8.51
N SER A 119 -16.22 5.83 -8.82
CA SER A 119 -16.99 4.68 -8.37
C SER A 119 -16.20 3.91 -7.33
N THR A 120 -16.88 3.40 -6.30
CA THR A 120 -16.25 2.70 -5.18
C THR A 120 -16.76 1.28 -5.01
N THR A 121 -16.06 0.46 -4.23
CA THR A 121 -16.45 -0.94 -3.92
C THR A 121 -17.76 -1.04 -3.13
N THR A 122 -18.19 0.03 -2.46
CA THR A 122 -19.46 0.09 -1.72
C THR A 122 -20.65 0.44 -2.62
N GLY A 123 -20.40 0.75 -3.89
CA GLY A 123 -21.40 1.27 -4.82
C GLY A 123 -21.68 2.77 -4.68
N GLU A 124 -21.01 3.46 -3.75
CA GLU A 124 -21.10 4.92 -3.62
C GLU A 124 -20.38 5.61 -4.79
N GLU A 125 -20.97 6.72 -5.25
CA GLU A 125 -20.32 7.64 -6.19
C GLU A 125 -19.82 8.90 -5.47
N LEU A 126 -18.56 9.24 -5.76
CA LEU A 126 -17.90 10.45 -5.27
C LEU A 126 -17.53 11.35 -6.44
N PHE A 127 -17.47 12.65 -6.20
CA PHE A 127 -17.07 13.61 -7.20
C PHE A 127 -15.92 14.46 -6.65
N CYS A 128 -14.89 14.72 -7.47
CA CYS A 128 -13.82 15.58 -7.02
C CYS A 128 -13.16 16.40 -8.13
N GLN A 129 -12.54 17.52 -7.76
CA GLN A 129 -11.76 18.30 -8.73
C GLN A 129 -10.43 17.63 -9.05
N PHE A 130 -9.73 17.15 -8.02
CA PHE A 130 -8.43 16.49 -8.16
C PHE A 130 -8.50 15.03 -7.69
N LEU A 131 -8.03 14.11 -8.53
CA LEU A 131 -7.84 12.70 -8.16
C LEU A 131 -6.33 12.43 -8.04
N ILE A 132 -5.90 11.93 -6.89
CA ILE A 132 -4.49 11.66 -6.59
C ILE A 132 -4.31 10.16 -6.36
N SER A 133 -3.60 9.49 -7.27
CA SER A 133 -3.31 8.06 -7.16
C SER A 133 -2.06 7.83 -6.31
N ALA A 134 -2.24 7.18 -5.16
CA ALA A 134 -1.17 6.79 -4.24
C ALA A 134 -1.20 5.28 -3.90
N VAL A 135 -1.72 4.47 -4.83
CA VAL A 135 -1.89 3.01 -4.67
C VAL A 135 -0.57 2.22 -4.63
N GLY A 136 0.56 2.87 -4.96
CA GLY A 136 1.88 2.24 -5.04
C GLY A 136 2.05 1.38 -6.30
N GLY A 137 3.30 1.15 -6.73
CA GLY A 137 3.59 0.44 -7.98
C GLY A 137 3.56 -1.10 -7.91
N LEU A 138 3.44 -1.69 -6.71
CA LEU A 138 3.66 -3.11 -6.45
C LEU A 138 2.46 -3.87 -5.82
N HIS A 139 1.26 -3.28 -5.86
CA HIS A 139 0.08 -3.83 -5.18
C HIS A 139 -0.76 -4.80 -6.04
N VAL A 140 -0.41 -4.96 -7.32
CA VAL A 140 -1.04 -5.94 -8.22
C VAL A 140 -0.05 -7.11 -8.41
N PRO A 141 -0.32 -8.28 -7.81
CA PRO A 141 0.49 -9.48 -7.97
C PRO A 141 0.46 -9.91 -9.45
N ARG A 142 1.63 -10.13 -10.04
CA ARG A 142 1.75 -10.83 -11.32
C ARG A 142 2.08 -12.28 -11.03
N LEU A 143 1.08 -13.14 -11.16
CA LEU A 143 1.29 -14.58 -11.18
C LEU A 143 2.02 -14.96 -12.47
N PRO A 144 3.18 -15.61 -12.41
CA PRO A 144 3.80 -16.16 -13.60
C PRO A 144 2.96 -17.35 -14.11
N GLU A 145 2.72 -17.39 -15.42
CA GLU A 145 2.15 -18.57 -16.08
C GLU A 145 3.24 -19.65 -16.16
N LEU A 146 3.36 -20.46 -15.10
CA LEU A 146 4.29 -21.60 -15.04
C LEU A 146 3.56 -22.87 -15.47
N PRO A 147 3.91 -23.50 -16.61
CA PRO A 147 3.33 -24.77 -17.02
C PRO A 147 3.54 -25.84 -15.93
N GLY A 148 2.47 -26.51 -15.49
CA GLY A 148 2.51 -27.55 -14.47
C GLY A 148 2.27 -27.07 -13.03
N LEU A 149 2.09 -25.76 -12.81
CA LEU A 149 1.73 -25.20 -11.51
C LEU A 149 0.40 -25.77 -10.99
N GLU A 150 -0.57 -25.98 -11.88
CA GLU A 150 -1.86 -26.61 -11.62
C GLU A 150 -1.76 -28.08 -11.16
N THR A 151 -0.62 -28.75 -11.41
CA THR A 151 -0.39 -30.17 -11.04
C THR A 151 0.53 -30.35 -9.83
N PHE A 152 1.07 -29.25 -9.29
CA PHE A 152 2.02 -29.29 -8.17
C PHE A 152 1.31 -29.65 -6.86
N LYS A 153 1.82 -30.67 -6.15
CA LYS A 153 1.21 -31.21 -4.92
C LYS A 153 1.72 -30.56 -3.61
N GLY A 154 2.63 -29.59 -3.68
CA GLY A 154 3.15 -28.85 -2.52
C GLY A 154 2.39 -27.53 -2.27
N GLN A 155 2.75 -26.81 -1.21
CA GLN A 155 2.14 -25.51 -0.90
C GLN A 155 2.74 -24.36 -1.75
N VAL A 156 1.95 -23.31 -2.03
CA VAL A 156 2.30 -22.16 -2.92
C VAL A 156 1.82 -20.83 -2.28
N TRP A 157 2.66 -19.76 -2.17
CA TRP A 157 2.46 -18.63 -1.19
C TRP A 157 3.00 -17.21 -1.56
N HIS A 158 2.26 -16.14 -1.92
CA HIS A 158 2.78 -14.89 -2.61
C HIS A 158 3.31 -13.85 -1.67
N SER A 159 4.45 -13.29 -2.02
CA SER A 159 5.14 -12.24 -1.28
C SER A 159 4.31 -10.96 -1.26
N SER A 160 3.40 -10.77 -2.22
CA SER A 160 2.48 -9.63 -2.30
C SER A 160 1.01 -10.00 -2.04
N LEU A 161 0.69 -11.27 -1.76
CA LEU A 161 -0.63 -11.70 -1.29
C LEU A 161 -0.44 -12.59 -0.07
N ALA A 162 -0.80 -12.07 1.11
CA ALA A 162 -1.20 -12.92 2.22
C ALA A 162 -2.57 -13.59 1.97
N VAL A 163 -2.78 -14.13 0.74
CA VAL A 163 -3.52 -15.34 0.33
C VAL A 163 -2.96 -15.71 -1.07
N THR A 164 -1.94 -16.59 -1.10
CA THR A 164 -1.45 -17.40 -2.26
C THR A 164 -0.56 -16.77 -3.36
N ALA A 165 0.59 -17.47 -3.64
CA ALA A 165 1.60 -17.46 -4.77
C ALA A 165 3.00 -16.73 -4.85
N VAL A 166 4.02 -17.13 -4.09
CA VAL A 166 5.48 -17.10 -4.30
C VAL A 166 5.60 -18.58 -4.46
N LEU A 167 6.17 -18.98 -5.58
CA LEU A 167 6.38 -20.38 -5.77
C LEU A 167 7.56 -20.83 -4.89
N ALA A 168 7.29 -21.09 -3.62
CA ALA A 168 8.14 -21.89 -2.77
C ALA A 168 7.75 -23.36 -2.97
N VAL A 169 8.34 -24.01 -3.98
CA VAL A 169 8.20 -25.46 -4.17
C VAL A 169 9.00 -26.15 -3.06
N THR A 170 8.30 -26.69 -2.05
CA THR A 170 8.92 -27.61 -1.07
C THR A 170 8.61 -29.05 -1.45
N ALA A 171 9.62 -29.76 -1.93
CA ALA A 171 9.63 -31.22 -2.01
C ALA A 171 10.88 -31.69 -1.27
N GLY A 172 10.72 -32.36 -0.12
CA GLY A 172 11.80 -33.01 0.63
C GLY A 172 13.11 -32.21 0.73
N ALA A 173 13.28 -31.43 1.80
CA ALA A 173 14.51 -30.72 2.15
C ALA A 173 15.10 -29.76 1.10
N LYS A 174 14.39 -29.42 0.01
CA LYS A 174 14.82 -28.41 -0.97
C LYS A 174 13.71 -27.40 -1.23
N THR A 175 14.04 -26.12 -1.04
CA THR A 175 13.19 -24.96 -1.34
C THR A 175 13.72 -24.26 -2.59
N PHE A 176 12.87 -24.07 -3.59
CA PHE A 176 13.17 -23.26 -4.78
C PHE A 176 12.49 -21.89 -4.64
N ILE A 177 13.17 -20.81 -5.00
CA ILE A 177 12.68 -19.42 -4.95
C ILE A 177 12.95 -18.80 -6.31
N GLU A 178 11.90 -18.35 -7.01
CA GLU A 178 12.01 -17.62 -8.27
C GLU A 178 11.64 -16.14 -8.03
N SER A 179 12.62 -15.24 -8.14
CA SER A 179 12.46 -13.80 -7.86
C SER A 179 12.54 -12.99 -9.15
N ALA A 180 11.58 -12.10 -9.40
CA ALA A 180 11.62 -11.08 -10.46
C ALA A 180 11.55 -9.66 -9.87
N SER A 181 12.48 -9.34 -8.96
CA SER A 181 12.94 -8.00 -8.51
C SER A 181 13.68 -8.14 -7.17
N ALA A 182 14.30 -7.07 -6.68
CA ALA A 182 15.44 -6.99 -5.75
C ALA A 182 15.32 -7.67 -4.36
N GLU A 183 15.03 -8.97 -4.29
CA GLU A 183 15.13 -9.76 -3.08
C GLU A 183 16.54 -10.40 -3.00
N ARG A 184 17.39 -9.91 -2.10
CA ARG A 184 18.67 -10.57 -1.80
C ARG A 184 18.41 -11.87 -1.04
N ILE A 185 18.67 -13.00 -1.70
CA ILE A 185 18.64 -14.33 -1.10
C ILE A 185 19.80 -14.49 -0.10
N ARG A 186 19.51 -14.64 1.19
CA ARG A 186 20.45 -15.22 2.18
C ARG A 186 20.02 -16.65 2.52
N LYS A 187 20.96 -17.60 2.44
CA LYS A 187 20.75 -19.00 2.88
C LYS A 187 20.70 -19.05 4.40
N PHE A 188 19.59 -19.54 4.97
CA PHE A 188 19.56 -20.01 6.34
C PHE A 188 20.12 -21.44 6.39
N HIS A 189 21.05 -21.70 7.31
CA HIS A 189 21.56 -23.04 7.64
C HIS A 189 20.72 -23.63 8.77
#